data_AF-A0A6A4I978-F1
#
_entry.id   AF-A0A6A4I978-F1
#
_cell.length_a   1.000
_cell.length_b   1.000
_cell.length_c   1.000
_cell.angle_alpha   90.00
_cell.angle_beta   90.00
_cell.angle_gamma   90.00
#
_symmetry.space_group_name_H-M   'P 1'
#
loop_
_entity.id
_entity.type
_entity.pdbx_description
1 polymer ?
#
loop_
_entity_poly.entity_id
_entity_poly.type
_entity_poly.pdbx_seq_one_letter_code
_entity_poly.pdbx_strand_id
1 'polypeptide(L)'
;MSQYLSQNRIEEPIWLEPIEISFLQKKISETESQVESLEAQISELTCQRDSKLVELASFRNIIAPIRRIPMEILSEIFELAHLPNDGIFHSKHDIVLYTHNFSSVCAAWRKVALATPRLWSKLCFHEGYKSKPFESKAEQVKEWINRSRGLPLDVYLCFYREASSSFLEQILNYCHRIRTLDVAGYLKPYAALFNLPRSSFPQLNRSLFQLGTVMIGTDVPNKIQAFLDAPNYIMSKSEGLHVLVLYYKLWFFLWNTDHVKHRLEASNK
;
A
#
# COMPACT_ATOMS: atom_id res chain seq x y z
N MET A 1 9.07 32.40 30.20
CA MET A 1 8.61 33.79 29.95
C MET A 1 7.76 34.33 31.11
N SER A 2 8.12 34.08 32.38
CA SER A 2 7.21 34.33 33.52
C SER A 2 7.86 34.99 34.76
N GLN A 3 9.12 35.41 34.69
CA GLN A 3 9.79 36.08 35.84
C GLN A 3 9.77 37.62 35.78
N TYR A 4 9.33 38.24 34.68
CA TYR A 4 9.24 39.71 34.58
C TYR A 4 7.93 40.28 35.15
N LEU A 5 6.92 39.44 35.37
CA LEU A 5 5.61 39.85 35.90
C LEU A 5 5.60 40.06 37.42
N SER A 6 6.70 39.75 38.11
CA SER A 6 6.86 39.91 39.57
C SER A 6 7.71 41.13 39.96
N GLN A 7 8.15 41.96 39.01
CA GLN A 7 8.81 43.23 39.34
C GLN A 7 7.76 44.27 39.70
N ASN A 8 7.99 45.00 40.80
CA ASN A 8 7.14 46.10 41.24
C ASN A 8 6.86 47.03 40.06
N ARG A 9 5.57 47.17 39.74
CA ARG A 9 5.12 48.08 38.69
C ARG A 9 5.49 49.49 39.14
N ILE A 10 6.16 50.24 38.27
CA ILE A 10 6.49 51.64 38.55
C ILE A 10 5.16 52.42 38.52
N GLU A 11 4.64 52.81 39.69
CA GLU A 11 3.35 53.50 39.83
C GLU A 11 3.48 55.04 39.80
N GLU A 12 4.68 55.57 40.02
CA GLU A 12 4.98 57.01 40.07
C GLU A 12 6.03 57.45 39.03
N PRO A 13 6.05 58.73 38.60
CA PRO A 13 7.05 59.25 37.67
C PRO A 13 8.46 59.17 38.26
N ILE A 14 9.39 58.55 37.54
CA ILE A 14 10.81 58.52 37.92
C ILE A 14 11.48 59.76 37.31
N TRP A 15 11.96 60.65 38.16
CA TRP A 15 12.79 61.79 37.76
C TRP A 15 14.25 61.35 37.77
N LEU A 16 14.88 61.33 36.58
CA LEU A 16 16.29 60.98 36.41
C LEU A 16 17.06 62.20 35.94
N GLU A 17 18.22 62.42 36.53
CA GLU A 17 19.17 63.43 36.06
C GLU A 17 19.76 62.99 34.70
N PRO A 18 20.14 63.92 33.80
CA PRO A 18 20.69 63.58 32.48
C PRO A 18 21.88 62.61 32.52
N ILE A 19 22.68 62.66 33.59
CA ILE A 19 23.81 61.74 33.82
C ILE A 19 23.32 60.31 34.06
N GLU A 20 22.26 60.13 34.86
CA GLU A 20 21.68 58.82 35.17
C GLU A 20 21.03 58.21 33.91
N ILE A 21 20.36 59.04 33.10
CA ILE A 21 19.83 58.63 31.80
C ILE A 21 20.96 58.13 30.89
N SER A 22 22.07 58.87 30.78
CA SER A 22 23.20 58.47 29.93
C SER A 22 23.84 57.15 30.39
N PHE A 23 23.94 56.94 31.70
CA PHE A 23 24.47 55.71 32.28
C PHE A 23 23.56 54.51 31.96
N LEU A 24 22.24 54.66 32.11
CA LEU A 24 21.28 53.61 31.78
C LEU A 24 21.25 53.29 30.29
N GLN A 25 21.30 54.30 29.42
CA GLN A 25 21.39 54.10 27.96
C GLN A 25 22.63 53.30 27.57
N LYS A 26 23.79 53.62 28.16
CA LYS A 26 25.01 52.84 27.95
C LYS A 26 24.83 51.38 28.39
N LYS A 27 24.26 51.17 29.57
CA LYS A 27 24.03 49.82 30.10
C LYS A 27 23.01 49.01 29.29
N ILE A 28 21.97 49.67 28.76
CA ILE A 28 21.01 49.06 27.82
C ILE A 28 21.75 48.61 26.58
N SER A 29 22.51 49.50 25.93
CA SER A 29 23.27 49.18 24.72
C SER A 29 24.28 48.04 24.93
N GLU A 30 24.99 48.03 26.07
CA GLU A 30 25.89 46.94 26.43
C GLU A 30 25.14 45.61 26.61
N THR A 31 23.96 45.64 27.25
CA THR A 31 23.15 44.44 27.48
C THR A 31 22.54 43.92 26.18
N GLU A 32 22.05 44.80 25.31
CA GLU A 32 21.54 44.46 23.98
C GLU A 32 22.64 43.79 23.15
N SER A 33 23.86 44.33 23.15
CA SER A 33 25.00 43.71 22.46
C SER A 33 25.35 42.32 23.02
N GLN A 34 25.23 42.11 24.34
CA GLN A 34 25.41 40.78 24.94
C GLN A 34 24.30 39.81 24.52
N VAL A 35 23.05 40.26 24.43
CA VAL A 35 21.93 39.44 23.94
C VAL A 35 22.18 39.03 22.49
N GLU A 36 22.55 39.98 21.62
CA GLU A 36 22.88 39.68 20.22
C GLU A 36 24.03 38.68 20.10
N SER A 37 25.07 38.82 20.94
CA SER A 37 26.19 37.88 20.97
C SER A 37 25.77 36.46 21.41
N LEU A 38 24.91 36.36 22.42
CA LEU A 38 24.39 35.07 22.90
C LEU A 38 23.46 34.43 21.86
N GLU A 39 22.62 35.21 21.19
CA GLU A 39 21.76 34.73 20.10
C GLU A 39 22.59 34.22 18.91
N ALA A 40 23.68 34.91 18.56
CA ALA A 40 24.62 34.45 17.54
C ALA A 40 25.27 33.11 17.93
N GLN A 41 25.73 32.97 19.18
CA GLN A 41 26.29 31.72 19.69
C GLN A 41 25.27 30.57 19.71
N ILE A 42 24.01 30.84 20.08
CA ILE A 42 22.93 29.85 20.03
C ILE A 42 22.69 29.40 18.59
N SER A 43 22.65 30.34 17.64
CA SER A 43 22.48 30.04 16.22
C SER A 43 23.62 29.16 15.69
N GLU A 44 24.87 29.51 16.02
CA GLU A 44 26.05 28.74 15.63
C GLU A 44 26.03 27.32 16.21
N LEU A 45 25.82 27.19 17.53
CA LEU A 45 25.75 25.89 18.19
C LEU A 45 24.59 25.03 17.69
N THR A 46 23.47 25.66 17.32
CA THR A 46 22.33 24.97 16.69
C THR A 46 22.73 24.40 15.34
N CYS A 47 23.43 25.18 14.51
CA CYS A 47 23.96 24.72 13.23
C CYS A 47 24.96 23.55 13.41
N GLN A 48 25.88 23.66 14.37
CA GLN A 48 26.83 22.60 14.70
C GLN A 48 26.13 21.32 15.18
N ARG A 49 25.14 21.44 16.08
CA ARG A 49 24.32 20.31 16.54
C ARG A 49 23.64 19.61 15.36
N ASP A 50 23.01 20.37 14.47
CA ASP A 50 22.27 19.82 13.35
C ASP A 50 23.20 19.08 12.37
N SER A 51 24.39 19.64 12.11
CA SER A 51 25.45 18.96 11.36
C SER A 51 25.87 17.63 12.00
N LYS A 52 26.08 17.61 13.32
CA LYS A 52 26.40 16.38 14.06
C LYS A 52 25.27 15.36 14.08
N LEU A 53 24.02 15.79 14.10
CA LEU A 53 22.87 14.90 13.99
C LEU A 53 22.80 14.23 12.61
N VAL A 54 23.12 14.95 11.54
CA VAL A 54 23.23 14.39 10.18
C VAL A 54 24.36 13.35 10.11
N GLU A 55 25.52 13.66 10.69
CA GLU A 55 26.66 12.73 10.76
C GLU A 55 26.28 11.44 11.53
N LEU A 56 25.68 11.56 12.71
CA LEU A 56 25.18 10.43 13.50
C LEU A 56 24.15 9.59 12.74
N ALA A 57 23.21 10.25 12.03
CA ALA A 57 22.24 9.56 11.21
C ALA A 57 22.92 8.75 10.11
N SER A 58 23.99 9.27 9.49
CA SER A 58 24.78 8.56 8.47
C SER A 58 25.48 7.31 9.02
N PHE A 59 26.08 7.39 10.22
CA PHE A 59 26.73 6.25 10.86
C PHE A 59 25.72 5.18 11.26
N ARG A 60 24.62 5.58 11.92
CA ARG A 60 23.51 4.67 12.26
C ARG A 60 22.97 3.95 11.03
N ASN A 61 22.84 4.68 9.94
CA ASN A 61 22.43 4.17 8.64
C ASN A 61 23.42 3.12 8.10
N ILE A 62 24.73 3.34 8.18
CA ILE A 62 25.76 2.39 7.70
C ILE A 62 25.80 1.12 8.56
N ILE A 63 25.66 1.23 9.88
CA ILE A 63 25.71 0.08 10.79
C ILE A 63 24.38 -0.67 10.88
N ALA A 64 23.30 -0.12 10.32
CA ALA A 64 21.97 -0.72 10.36
C ALA A 64 22.01 -2.15 9.79
N PRO A 65 21.58 -3.18 10.54
CA PRO A 65 21.62 -4.58 10.10
C PRO A 65 20.96 -4.79 8.74
N ILE A 66 19.89 -4.06 8.47
CA ILE A 66 19.09 -4.14 7.24
C ILE A 66 19.90 -3.88 5.97
N ARG A 67 21.02 -3.16 6.05
CA ARG A 67 21.89 -2.89 4.88
C ARG A 67 22.95 -3.96 4.65
N ARG A 68 23.09 -4.91 5.59
CA ARG A 68 24.02 -6.04 5.51
C ARG A 68 23.31 -7.33 5.10
N ILE A 69 21.98 -7.31 5.01
CA ILE A 69 21.18 -8.43 4.54
C ILE A 69 21.39 -8.56 3.02
N PRO A 70 21.76 -9.76 2.51
CA PRO A 70 21.82 -10.01 1.08
C PRO A 70 20.48 -9.71 0.40
N MET A 71 20.53 -9.25 -0.85
CA MET A 71 19.32 -8.85 -1.58
C MET A 71 18.35 -10.02 -1.82
N GLU A 72 18.86 -11.24 -1.88
CA GLU A 72 18.11 -12.49 -1.99
C GLU A 72 17.26 -12.70 -0.75
N ILE A 73 17.85 -12.60 0.44
CA ILE A 73 17.15 -12.73 1.72
C ILE A 73 16.12 -11.62 1.90
N LEU A 74 16.45 -10.39 1.50
CA LEU A 74 15.50 -9.28 1.55
C LEU A 74 14.32 -9.50 0.61
N SER A 75 14.55 -10.10 -0.56
CA SER A 75 13.49 -10.48 -1.50
C SER A 75 12.57 -11.54 -0.91
N GLU A 76 13.13 -12.57 -0.27
CA GLU A 76 12.35 -13.60 0.43
C GLU A 76 11.49 -13.00 1.56
N ILE A 77 12.07 -12.11 2.37
CA ILE A 77 11.33 -11.40 3.41
C ILE A 77 10.16 -10.61 2.81
N PHE A 78 10.38 -9.90 1.69
CA PHE A 78 9.31 -9.15 1.03
C PHE A 78 8.21 -10.08 0.49
N GLU A 79 8.58 -11.21 -0.10
CA GLU A 79 7.61 -12.20 -0.60
C GLU A 79 6.79 -12.80 0.54
N LEU A 80 7.42 -13.12 1.67
CA LEU A 80 6.73 -13.62 2.85
C LEU A 80 5.81 -12.55 3.47
N ALA A 81 6.28 -11.31 3.57
CA ALA A 81 5.50 -10.20 4.09
C ALA A 81 4.34 -9.78 3.15
N HIS A 82 4.38 -10.18 1.88
CA HIS A 82 3.27 -10.01 0.92
C HIS A 82 2.17 -11.05 1.08
N LEU A 83 2.39 -12.13 1.83
CA LEU A 83 1.37 -13.16 2.03
C LEU A 83 0.26 -12.64 2.94
N PRO A 84 -1.01 -12.90 2.60
CA PRO A 84 -2.12 -12.74 3.54
C PRO A 84 -1.90 -13.62 4.78
N ASN A 85 -2.44 -13.21 5.93
CA ASN A 85 -2.27 -13.94 7.20
C ASN A 85 -2.80 -15.38 7.14
N ASP A 86 -3.84 -15.64 6.35
CA ASP A 86 -4.42 -16.97 6.12
C ASP A 86 -3.75 -17.71 4.94
N GLY A 87 -2.78 -17.09 4.27
CA GLY A 87 -2.09 -17.60 3.10
C GLY A 87 -2.92 -17.55 1.81
N ILE A 88 -4.10 -16.94 1.82
CA ILE A 88 -5.04 -16.97 0.68
C ILE A 88 -5.24 -15.56 0.14
N PHE A 89 -4.76 -15.32 -1.09
CA PHE A 89 -4.97 -14.06 -1.78
C PHE A 89 -6.43 -13.86 -2.16
N HIS A 90 -6.93 -12.64 -1.95
CA HIS A 90 -8.26 -12.19 -2.35
C HIS A 90 -8.25 -10.69 -2.65
N SER A 91 -9.31 -10.17 -3.28
CA SER A 91 -9.38 -8.77 -3.73
C SER A 91 -9.12 -7.73 -2.62
N LYS A 92 -9.52 -8.01 -1.37
CA LYS A 92 -9.32 -7.10 -0.23
C LYS A 92 -7.89 -7.04 0.33
N HIS A 93 -6.97 -7.90 -0.13
CA HIS A 93 -5.59 -7.87 0.32
C HIS A 93 -4.88 -6.67 -0.33
N ASP A 94 -4.34 -5.76 0.46
CA ASP A 94 -3.80 -4.49 -0.06
C ASP A 94 -2.35 -4.63 -0.54
N ILE A 95 -2.17 -5.45 -1.58
CA ILE A 95 -0.85 -5.77 -2.12
C ILE A 95 -0.08 -4.54 -2.61
N VAL A 96 -0.83 -3.54 -3.09
CA VAL A 96 -0.30 -2.26 -3.52
C VAL A 96 0.36 -1.53 -2.35
N LEU A 97 -0.31 -1.44 -1.20
CA LEU A 97 0.25 -0.79 -0.02
C LEU A 97 1.51 -1.49 0.47
N TYR A 98 1.52 -2.83 0.52
CA TYR A 98 2.71 -3.60 0.88
C TYR A 98 3.87 -3.26 -0.05
N THR A 99 3.65 -3.35 -1.37
CA THR A 99 4.67 -3.03 -2.39
C THR A 99 5.18 -1.60 -2.28
N HIS A 100 4.27 -0.65 -2.03
CA HIS A 100 4.60 0.76 -1.82
C HIS A 100 5.46 0.95 -0.56
N ASN A 101 5.10 0.31 0.56
CA ASN A 101 5.84 0.37 1.80
C ASN A 101 7.27 -0.15 1.65
N PHE A 102 7.49 -1.28 0.95
CA PHE A 102 8.86 -1.73 0.68
C PHE A 102 9.64 -0.70 -0.15
N SER A 103 8.98 -0.07 -1.11
CA SER A 103 9.60 0.92 -2.00
C SER A 103 9.85 2.29 -1.34
N SER A 104 9.23 2.58 -0.19
CA SER A 104 9.32 3.88 0.50
C SER A 104 10.36 3.90 1.63
N VAL A 105 10.77 2.75 2.17
CA VAL A 105 11.71 2.67 3.31
C VAL A 105 13.09 3.25 2.98
N CYS A 106 13.76 2.77 1.93
CA CYS A 106 15.05 3.30 1.50
C CYS A 106 15.36 2.94 0.04
N ALA A 107 16.42 3.54 -0.53
CA ALA A 107 16.84 3.28 -1.91
C ALA A 107 17.20 1.81 -2.17
N ALA A 108 17.85 1.13 -1.21
CA ALA A 108 18.21 -0.28 -1.34
C ALA A 108 16.97 -1.18 -1.38
N TRP A 109 16.01 -0.95 -0.49
CA TRP A 109 14.74 -1.69 -0.46
C TRP A 109 13.91 -1.46 -1.72
N ARG A 110 13.85 -0.21 -2.21
CA ARG A 110 13.22 0.10 -3.50
C ARG A 110 13.86 -0.67 -4.64
N LYS A 111 15.20 -0.70 -4.71
CA LYS A 111 15.93 -1.46 -5.74
C LYS A 111 15.57 -2.95 -5.68
N VAL A 112 15.53 -3.54 -4.48
CA VAL A 112 15.15 -4.95 -4.31
C VAL A 112 13.68 -5.18 -4.69
N ALA A 113 12.74 -4.40 -4.16
CA ALA A 113 11.33 -4.54 -4.47
C ALA A 113 11.04 -4.46 -5.98
N LEU A 114 11.67 -3.50 -6.68
CA LEU A 114 11.56 -3.37 -8.14
C LEU A 114 12.26 -4.50 -8.91
N ALA A 115 13.30 -5.11 -8.34
CA ALA A 115 14.07 -6.17 -8.96
C ALA A 115 13.44 -7.56 -8.82
N THR A 116 12.50 -7.74 -7.87
CA THR A 116 11.89 -9.02 -7.51
C THR A 116 10.52 -9.20 -8.20
N PRO A 117 10.45 -9.93 -9.34
CA PRO A 117 9.24 -9.93 -10.17
C PRO A 117 8.05 -10.64 -9.52
N ARG A 118 8.30 -11.54 -8.56
CA ARG A 118 7.27 -12.30 -7.83
C ARG A 118 6.33 -11.39 -7.03
N LEU A 119 6.84 -10.27 -6.50
CA LEU A 119 6.03 -9.26 -5.79
C LEU A 119 4.96 -8.63 -6.70
N TRP A 120 5.24 -8.55 -8.00
CA TRP A 120 4.39 -7.93 -9.01
C TRP A 120 3.53 -8.95 -9.76
N SER A 121 3.69 -10.25 -9.48
CA SER A 121 2.94 -11.34 -10.14
C SER A 121 1.50 -11.50 -9.63
N LYS A 122 1.14 -10.77 -8.57
CA LYS A 122 -0.17 -10.79 -7.93
C LYS A 122 -0.78 -9.40 -8.06
N LEU A 123 -2.06 -9.30 -8.36
CA LEU A 123 -2.79 -8.04 -8.37
C LEU A 123 -4.10 -8.22 -7.61
N CYS A 124 -4.21 -7.54 -6.48
CA CYS A 124 -5.41 -7.54 -5.64
C CYS A 124 -5.99 -6.14 -5.63
N PHE A 125 -7.25 -6.01 -6.03
CA PHE A 125 -7.93 -4.71 -6.04
C PHE A 125 -9.38 -4.86 -5.63
N HIS A 126 -9.80 -4.02 -4.68
CA HIS A 126 -11.17 -3.97 -4.20
C HIS A 126 -11.67 -2.53 -4.17
N GLU A 127 -12.69 -2.23 -4.98
CA GLU A 127 -13.17 -0.87 -5.22
C GLU A 127 -13.69 -0.15 -3.95
N GLY A 128 -14.16 -0.91 -2.96
CA GLY A 128 -14.62 -0.40 -1.66
C GLY A 128 -13.50 -0.06 -0.66
N TYR A 129 -12.27 -0.54 -0.85
CA TYR A 129 -11.12 -0.24 0.00
C TYR A 129 -10.19 0.69 -0.76
N LYS A 130 -10.33 2.00 -0.52
CA LYS A 130 -9.49 3.03 -1.15
C LYS A 130 -8.05 2.94 -0.62
N SER A 131 -7.21 2.06 -1.17
CA SER A 131 -5.77 2.20 -0.95
C SER A 131 -5.24 3.33 -1.85
N LYS A 132 -4.85 4.44 -1.23
CA LYS A 132 -4.44 5.69 -1.90
C LYS A 132 -3.23 5.60 -2.87
N PRO A 133 -2.38 4.54 -2.93
CA PRO A 133 -1.27 4.55 -3.89
C PRO A 133 -1.63 4.18 -5.33
N PHE A 134 -2.80 3.58 -5.59
CA PHE A 134 -3.12 2.98 -6.90
C PHE A 134 -4.52 3.37 -7.37
N GLU A 135 -4.57 4.29 -8.32
CA GLU A 135 -5.77 5.00 -8.76
C GLU A 135 -6.44 4.33 -9.97
N SER A 136 -6.17 3.04 -10.21
CA SER A 136 -6.71 2.30 -11.37
C SER A 136 -6.36 2.94 -12.72
N LYS A 137 -5.23 3.65 -12.79
CA LYS A 137 -4.72 4.28 -14.02
C LYS A 137 -4.00 3.26 -14.92
N ALA A 138 -4.15 3.41 -16.23
CA ALA A 138 -3.55 2.53 -17.24
C ALA A 138 -2.03 2.40 -17.12
N GLU A 139 -1.36 3.50 -16.81
CA GLU A 139 0.07 3.57 -16.63
C GLU A 139 0.52 2.74 -15.42
N GLN A 140 -0.27 2.75 -14.34
CA GLN A 140 0.06 2.00 -13.12
C GLN A 140 -0.14 0.50 -13.32
N VAL A 141 -1.21 0.08 -14.01
CA VAL A 141 -1.45 -1.33 -14.37
C VAL A 141 -0.32 -1.84 -15.26
N LYS A 142 0.01 -1.08 -16.31
CA LYS A 142 1.09 -1.42 -17.24
C LYS A 142 2.43 -1.55 -16.52
N GLU A 143 2.77 -0.60 -15.66
CA GLU A 143 4.01 -0.64 -14.90
C GLU A 143 4.06 -1.83 -13.94
N TRP A 144 2.97 -2.13 -13.24
CA TRP A 144 2.85 -3.31 -12.38
C TRP A 144 3.09 -4.60 -13.16
N ILE A 145 2.40 -4.75 -14.30
CA ILE A 145 2.50 -5.95 -15.14
C ILE A 145 3.89 -6.07 -15.79
N ASN A 146 4.54 -4.96 -16.16
CA ASN A 146 5.90 -4.99 -16.69
C ASN A 146 6.92 -5.46 -15.64
N ARG A 147 6.77 -5.02 -14.38
CA ARG A 147 7.66 -5.42 -13.28
C ARG A 147 7.60 -6.91 -12.94
N SER A 148 6.51 -7.58 -13.28
CA SER A 148 6.41 -9.04 -13.13
C SER A 148 7.24 -9.84 -14.16
N ARG A 149 7.90 -9.18 -15.12
CA ARG A 149 8.88 -9.77 -16.06
C ARG A 149 8.45 -11.08 -16.74
N GLY A 150 7.22 -11.12 -17.23
CA GLY A 150 6.70 -12.29 -17.96
C GLY A 150 6.18 -13.42 -17.07
N LEU A 151 6.31 -13.34 -15.74
CA LEU A 151 5.71 -14.32 -14.84
C LEU A 151 4.18 -14.41 -15.03
N PRO A 152 3.58 -15.58 -14.80
CA PRO A 152 2.12 -15.71 -14.77
C PRO A 152 1.51 -14.81 -13.70
N LEU A 153 0.36 -14.22 -14.02
CA LEU A 153 -0.36 -13.26 -13.19
C LEU A 153 -1.50 -13.94 -12.43
N ASP A 154 -1.64 -13.66 -11.14
CA ASP A 154 -2.84 -13.99 -10.38
C ASP A 154 -3.57 -12.71 -10.01
N VAL A 155 -4.80 -12.60 -10.49
CA VAL A 155 -5.60 -11.37 -10.49
C VAL A 155 -6.86 -11.60 -9.66
N TYR A 156 -7.06 -10.74 -8.65
CA TYR A 156 -8.15 -10.81 -7.68
C TYR A 156 -8.86 -9.45 -7.63
N LEU A 157 -10.05 -9.36 -8.22
CA LEU A 157 -10.74 -8.09 -8.45
C LEU A 157 -12.12 -8.08 -7.79
N CYS A 158 -12.51 -6.91 -7.29
CA CYS A 158 -13.87 -6.69 -6.84
C CYS A 158 -14.38 -5.30 -7.23
N PHE A 159 -15.38 -5.28 -8.11
CA PHE A 159 -15.96 -4.08 -8.70
C PHE A 159 -17.47 -4.04 -8.50
N TYR A 160 -17.97 -2.86 -8.15
CA TYR A 160 -19.38 -2.54 -7.95
C TYR A 160 -19.85 -1.39 -8.84
N ARG A 161 -18.96 -0.68 -9.55
CA ARG A 161 -19.33 0.42 -10.45
C ARG A 161 -18.87 0.16 -11.87
N GLU A 162 -19.72 0.52 -12.83
CA GLU A 162 -19.45 0.39 -14.28
C GLU A 162 -18.19 1.15 -14.71
N ALA A 163 -17.82 2.24 -14.03
CA ALA A 163 -16.58 2.98 -14.29
C ALA A 163 -15.31 2.10 -14.18
N SER A 164 -15.36 1.01 -13.41
CA SER A 164 -14.25 0.06 -13.26
C SER A 164 -14.03 -0.87 -14.47
N SER A 165 -14.93 -0.89 -15.46
CA SER A 165 -14.74 -1.68 -16.69
C SER A 165 -13.44 -1.33 -17.42
N SER A 166 -13.12 -0.04 -17.48
CA SER A 166 -11.90 0.46 -18.13
C SER A 166 -10.63 -0.11 -17.52
N PHE A 167 -10.61 -0.33 -16.20
CA PHE A 167 -9.49 -0.90 -15.48
C PHE A 167 -9.36 -2.41 -15.76
N LEU A 168 -10.48 -3.13 -15.81
CA LEU A 168 -10.48 -4.52 -16.22
C LEU A 168 -9.96 -4.68 -17.66
N GLU A 169 -10.43 -3.87 -18.60
CA GLU A 169 -9.99 -3.91 -20.00
C GLU A 169 -8.47 -3.75 -20.12
N GLN A 170 -7.85 -2.87 -19.32
CA GLN A 170 -6.40 -2.71 -19.29
C GLN A 170 -5.67 -3.99 -18.85
N ILE A 171 -6.21 -4.71 -17.85
CA ILE A 171 -5.67 -5.98 -17.38
C ILE A 171 -5.84 -7.07 -18.45
N LEU A 172 -6.96 -7.08 -19.16
CA LEU A 172 -7.28 -8.08 -20.18
C LEU A 172 -6.37 -8.01 -21.41
N ASN A 173 -5.69 -6.89 -21.66
CA ASN A 173 -4.60 -6.84 -22.65
C ASN A 173 -3.47 -7.85 -22.37
N TYR A 174 -3.40 -8.39 -21.15
CA TYR A 174 -2.43 -9.37 -20.71
C TYR A 174 -3.06 -10.72 -20.35
N CYS A 175 -4.27 -11.02 -20.85
CA CYS A 175 -5.01 -12.26 -20.59
C CYS A 175 -4.18 -13.54 -20.80
N HIS A 176 -3.28 -13.53 -21.80
CA HIS A 176 -2.36 -14.63 -22.10
C HIS A 176 -1.42 -15.02 -20.96
N ARG A 177 -1.19 -14.12 -19.99
CA ARG A 177 -0.34 -14.34 -18.82
C ARG A 177 -1.15 -14.65 -17.56
N ILE A 178 -2.48 -14.52 -17.59
CA ILE A 178 -3.31 -14.69 -16.41
C ILE A 178 -3.46 -16.18 -16.12
N ARG A 179 -2.94 -16.57 -14.94
CA ARG A 179 -3.00 -17.93 -14.39
C ARG A 179 -4.14 -18.11 -13.41
N THR A 180 -4.45 -17.07 -12.63
CA THR A 180 -5.60 -17.06 -11.73
C THR A 180 -6.43 -15.83 -11.98
N LEU A 181 -7.74 -15.99 -12.11
CA LEU A 181 -8.68 -14.89 -12.23
C LEU A 181 -9.83 -15.09 -11.24
N ASP A 182 -9.83 -14.32 -10.16
CA ASP A 182 -10.90 -14.28 -9.16
C ASP A 182 -11.60 -12.92 -9.26
N VAL A 183 -12.89 -12.92 -9.56
CA VAL A 183 -13.67 -11.70 -9.69
C VAL A 183 -14.95 -11.77 -8.88
N ALA A 184 -15.25 -10.68 -8.18
CA ALA A 184 -16.45 -10.54 -7.36
C ALA A 184 -17.14 -9.19 -7.57
N GLY A 185 -18.42 -9.10 -7.23
CA GLY A 185 -19.19 -7.84 -7.25
C GLY A 185 -20.31 -7.86 -8.29
N TYR A 186 -20.58 -6.73 -8.97
CA TYR A 186 -21.65 -6.68 -9.98
C TYR A 186 -21.19 -7.19 -11.33
N LEU A 187 -22.11 -7.69 -12.16
CA LEU A 187 -21.78 -8.22 -13.48
C LEU A 187 -21.28 -7.15 -14.47
N LYS A 188 -21.90 -5.97 -14.50
CA LYS A 188 -21.66 -4.97 -15.56
C LYS A 188 -20.19 -4.53 -15.73
N PRO A 189 -19.40 -4.28 -14.66
CA PRO A 189 -17.98 -3.97 -14.77
C PRO A 189 -17.14 -5.05 -15.47
N TYR A 190 -17.65 -6.28 -15.51
CA TYR A 190 -16.97 -7.44 -16.08
C TYR A 190 -17.43 -7.75 -17.52
N ALA A 191 -18.22 -6.87 -18.14
CA ALA A 191 -18.77 -7.06 -19.49
C ALA A 191 -17.69 -7.53 -20.52
N ALA A 192 -16.51 -6.92 -20.46
CA ALA A 192 -15.39 -7.21 -21.35
C ALA A 192 -14.92 -8.68 -21.28
N LEU A 193 -15.02 -9.34 -20.12
CA LEU A 193 -14.66 -10.77 -19.98
C LEU A 193 -15.56 -11.68 -20.80
N PHE A 194 -16.84 -11.31 -20.95
CA PHE A 194 -17.81 -12.12 -21.69
C PHE A 194 -17.66 -12.00 -23.21
N ASN A 195 -17.00 -10.94 -23.68
CA ASN A 195 -16.78 -10.66 -25.10
C ASN A 195 -15.44 -11.22 -25.62
N LEU A 196 -14.61 -11.80 -24.75
CA LEU A 196 -13.33 -12.37 -25.15
C LEU A 196 -13.51 -13.67 -25.95
N PRO A 197 -12.69 -13.87 -27.01
CA PRO A 197 -12.75 -15.09 -27.81
C PRO A 197 -12.33 -16.31 -26.99
N ARG A 198 -12.66 -17.50 -27.50
CA ARG A 198 -12.20 -18.77 -26.93
C ARG A 198 -10.68 -18.80 -26.79
N SER A 199 -10.21 -19.51 -25.76
CA SER A 199 -8.77 -19.69 -25.50
C SER A 199 -7.97 -18.40 -25.24
N SER A 200 -8.63 -17.29 -24.89
CA SER A 200 -7.96 -16.03 -24.50
C SER A 200 -7.06 -16.17 -23.25
N PHE A 201 -7.26 -17.24 -22.48
CA PHE A 201 -6.59 -17.50 -21.21
C PHE A 201 -5.81 -18.83 -21.24
N PRO A 202 -4.71 -18.93 -22.02
CA PRO A 202 -3.94 -20.16 -22.20
C PRO A 202 -3.24 -20.68 -20.92
N GLN A 203 -2.96 -19.81 -19.94
CA GLN A 203 -2.27 -20.18 -18.70
C GLN A 203 -3.21 -20.36 -17.49
N LEU A 204 -4.50 -20.17 -17.69
CA LEU A 204 -5.46 -20.12 -16.59
C LEU A 204 -5.65 -21.50 -15.97
N ASN A 205 -5.34 -21.60 -14.68
CA ASN A 205 -5.47 -22.82 -13.89
C ASN A 205 -6.59 -22.74 -12.85
N ARG A 206 -6.97 -21.51 -12.47
CA ARG A 206 -7.99 -21.26 -11.47
C ARG A 206 -8.81 -20.06 -11.87
N SER A 207 -10.12 -20.20 -11.87
CA SER A 207 -11.02 -19.07 -12.04
C SER A 207 -12.21 -19.17 -11.11
N LEU A 208 -12.50 -18.08 -10.41
CA LEU A 208 -13.63 -17.97 -9.49
C LEU A 208 -14.45 -16.72 -9.84
N PHE A 209 -15.75 -16.92 -10.05
CA PHE A 209 -16.67 -15.84 -10.38
C PHE A 209 -17.77 -15.78 -9.33
N GLN A 210 -17.82 -14.67 -8.59
CA GLN A 210 -18.84 -14.38 -7.59
C GLN A 210 -19.58 -13.09 -7.96
N LEU A 211 -20.37 -13.17 -9.01
CA LEU A 211 -21.04 -12.02 -9.60
C LEU A 211 -22.52 -11.99 -9.19
N GLY A 212 -22.94 -10.85 -8.66
CA GLY A 212 -24.34 -10.53 -8.39
C GLY A 212 -24.94 -9.74 -9.54
N THR A 213 -26.21 -10.02 -9.85
CA THR A 213 -27.02 -9.21 -10.77
C THR A 213 -27.77 -8.14 -9.96
N VAL A 214 -27.62 -6.87 -10.34
CA VAL A 214 -28.66 -5.88 -10.01
C VAL A 214 -29.91 -6.30 -10.78
N MET A 215 -31.09 -6.27 -10.13
CA MET A 215 -32.43 -6.73 -10.54
C MET A 215 -32.95 -6.21 -11.91
N ILE A 216 -32.15 -6.22 -12.97
CA ILE A 216 -32.51 -5.82 -14.31
C ILE A 216 -31.86 -6.80 -15.30
N GLY A 217 -32.61 -7.85 -15.65
CA GLY A 217 -32.65 -8.53 -16.95
C GLY A 217 -31.36 -8.97 -17.65
N THR A 218 -30.19 -8.90 -17.02
CA THR A 218 -28.92 -9.32 -17.61
C THR A 218 -28.61 -10.73 -17.14
N ASP A 219 -29.04 -11.70 -17.95
CA ASP A 219 -28.65 -13.09 -17.78
C ASP A 219 -27.12 -13.18 -17.82
N VAL A 220 -26.51 -13.57 -16.69
CA VAL A 220 -25.10 -13.96 -16.66
C VAL A 220 -24.99 -15.18 -17.59
N PRO A 221 -24.19 -15.15 -18.67
CA PRO A 221 -24.06 -16.31 -19.55
C PRO A 221 -23.64 -17.54 -18.75
N ASN A 222 -24.38 -18.65 -18.84
CA ASN A 222 -24.09 -19.89 -18.10
C ASN A 222 -22.70 -20.46 -18.44
N LYS A 223 -22.15 -20.10 -19.60
CA LYS A 223 -20.79 -20.41 -20.04
C LYS A 223 -20.20 -19.17 -20.70
N ILE A 224 -18.96 -18.86 -20.34
CA ILE A 224 -18.19 -17.75 -20.92
C ILE A 224 -17.22 -18.37 -21.93
N GLN A 225 -17.26 -17.92 -23.19
CA GLN A 225 -16.47 -18.52 -24.27
C GLN A 225 -14.97 -18.53 -23.95
N ALA A 226 -14.48 -17.47 -23.30
CA ALA A 226 -13.08 -17.31 -22.92
C ALA A 226 -12.56 -18.39 -21.94
N PHE A 227 -13.44 -19.09 -21.20
CA PHE A 227 -13.07 -20.07 -20.17
C PHE A 227 -13.43 -21.52 -20.53
N LEU A 228 -13.91 -21.78 -21.74
CA LEU A 228 -14.33 -23.13 -22.14
C LEU A 228 -13.18 -24.16 -22.15
N ASP A 229 -11.93 -23.69 -22.29
CA ASP A 229 -10.73 -24.54 -22.28
C ASP A 229 -9.99 -24.50 -20.94
N ALA A 230 -10.50 -23.76 -19.94
CA ALA A 230 -9.82 -23.53 -18.68
C ALA A 230 -10.06 -24.68 -17.68
N PRO A 231 -9.02 -25.33 -17.16
CA PRO A 231 -9.17 -26.28 -16.06
C PRO A 231 -9.70 -25.56 -14.80
N ASN A 232 -10.61 -26.22 -14.08
CA ASN A 232 -11.18 -25.75 -12.79
C ASN A 232 -11.98 -24.43 -12.86
N TYR A 233 -12.81 -24.26 -13.89
CA TYR A 233 -13.78 -23.16 -13.98
C TYR A 233 -14.91 -23.34 -12.95
N ILE A 234 -15.01 -22.42 -11.97
CA ILE A 234 -16.10 -22.38 -10.99
C ILE A 234 -16.79 -21.01 -11.10
N MET A 235 -18.07 -21.03 -11.51
CA MET A 235 -18.94 -19.85 -11.51
C MET A 235 -20.06 -20.05 -10.50
N SER A 236 -20.08 -19.23 -9.46
CA SER A 236 -21.19 -19.15 -8.50
C SER A 236 -22.01 -17.90 -8.79
N LYS A 237 -23.28 -18.09 -9.15
CA LYS A 237 -24.25 -16.99 -9.27
C LYS A 237 -24.86 -16.74 -7.90
N SER A 238 -24.98 -15.49 -7.50
CA SER A 238 -25.68 -15.13 -6.26
C SER A 238 -26.83 -14.17 -6.55
N GLU A 239 -28.03 -14.62 -6.21
CA GLU A 239 -29.22 -13.76 -6.14
C GLU A 239 -29.13 -12.96 -4.83
N GLY A 240 -28.49 -11.80 -4.89
CA GLY A 240 -28.48 -10.80 -3.81
C GLY A 240 -27.18 -10.68 -3.00
N LEU A 241 -26.75 -9.43 -2.76
CA LEU A 241 -25.53 -9.07 -2.02
C LEU A 241 -25.41 -9.67 -0.62
N HIS A 242 -26.53 -9.90 0.07
CA HIS A 242 -26.54 -10.48 1.43
C HIS A 242 -26.10 -11.95 1.44
N VAL A 243 -26.30 -12.66 0.34
CA VAL A 243 -25.95 -14.07 0.19
C VAL A 243 -24.45 -14.22 -0.08
N LEU A 244 -23.82 -13.29 -0.81
CA LEU A 244 -22.37 -13.30 -1.09
C LEU A 244 -21.50 -13.24 0.17
N VAL A 245 -21.87 -12.43 1.17
CA VAL A 245 -21.11 -12.33 2.44
C VAL A 245 -21.22 -13.62 3.26
N LEU A 246 -22.38 -14.28 3.23
CA LEU A 246 -22.62 -15.55 3.94
C LEU A 246 -21.98 -16.73 3.20
N TYR A 247 -22.02 -16.75 1.87
CA TYR A 247 -21.34 -17.76 1.05
C TYR A 247 -19.82 -17.64 1.15
N TYR A 248 -19.24 -16.44 1.22
CA TYR A 248 -17.80 -16.30 1.46
C TYR A 248 -17.41 -16.91 2.81
N LYS A 249 -18.21 -16.71 3.87
CA LYS A 249 -17.98 -17.31 5.19
C LYS A 249 -18.18 -18.83 5.19
N LEU A 250 -19.24 -19.33 4.54
CA LEU A 250 -19.57 -20.75 4.47
C LEU A 250 -18.61 -21.53 3.57
N TRP A 251 -18.22 -20.97 2.41
CA TRP A 251 -17.25 -21.57 1.50
C TRP A 251 -15.83 -21.54 2.10
N PHE A 252 -15.45 -20.45 2.76
CA PHE A 252 -14.21 -20.40 3.55
C PHE A 252 -14.21 -21.44 4.67
N PHE A 253 -15.36 -21.71 5.30
CA PHE A 253 -15.50 -22.78 6.30
C PHE A 253 -15.38 -24.17 5.68
N LEU A 254 -16.11 -24.45 4.60
CA LEU A 254 -16.14 -25.77 3.94
C LEU A 254 -14.78 -26.13 3.29
N TRP A 255 -14.11 -25.16 2.67
CA TRP A 255 -12.78 -25.36 2.08
C TRP A 255 -11.69 -25.55 3.16
N ASN A 256 -11.76 -24.84 4.29
CA ASN A 256 -10.85 -25.07 5.42
C ASN A 256 -11.09 -26.44 6.07
N THR A 257 -12.34 -26.93 6.16
CA THR A 257 -12.60 -28.25 6.74
C THR A 257 -12.02 -29.40 5.91
N ASP A 258 -11.98 -29.27 4.59
CA ASP A 258 -11.37 -30.29 3.72
C ASP A 258 -9.83 -30.25 3.76
N HIS A 259 -9.22 -29.06 3.87
CA HIS A 259 -7.77 -28.95 4.05
C HIS A 259 -7.28 -29.36 5.45
N VAL A 260 -8.07 -29.14 6.50
CA VAL A 260 -7.76 -29.62 7.85
C VAL A 260 -7.86 -31.15 7.94
N LYS A 261 -8.83 -31.77 7.24
CA LYS A 261 -8.90 -33.24 7.13
C LYS A 261 -7.67 -33.83 6.44
N HIS A 262 -7.24 -33.26 5.31
CA HIS A 262 -6.03 -33.74 4.61
C HIS A 262 -4.74 -33.54 5.41
N ARG A 263 -4.66 -32.51 6.27
CA ARG A 263 -3.47 -32.25 7.10
C ARG A 263 -3.42 -33.13 8.36
N LEU A 264 -4.57 -33.60 8.87
CA LEU A 264 -4.64 -34.57 9.97
C LEU A 264 -4.38 -36.02 9.50
N GLU A 265 -4.75 -36.37 8.27
CA GLU A 265 -4.44 -37.70 7.71
C GLU A 265 -2.97 -37.86 7.30
N ALA A 266 -2.28 -36.78 6.96
CA ALA A 266 -0.84 -36.80 6.66
C ALA A 266 0.07 -36.80 7.91
N SER A 267 -0.47 -36.51 9.10
CA SER A 267 0.28 -36.55 10.37
C SER A 267 0.13 -37.88 11.13
N ASN A 268 -0.64 -38.83 10.59
CA ASN A 268 -0.93 -40.14 11.20
C ASN A 268 -0.40 -41.32 10.36
N LYS A 269 0.66 -41.12 9.58
CA LYS A 269 1.46 -42.19 8.96
C LYS A 269 2.93 -42.00 9.27
#